data_AF-Q86A98-F1
#
_entry.id   AF-Q86A98-F1
#
_cell.length_a   1.000
_cell.length_b   1.000
_cell.length_c   1.000
_cell.angle_alpha   90.00
_cell.angle_beta   90.00
_cell.angle_gamma   90.00
#
_symmetry.space_group_name_H-M   'P 1'
#
loop_
_entity.id
_entity.type
_entity.pdbx_description
1 polymer ?
#
loop_
_entity_poly.entity_id
_entity_poly.type
_entity_poly.pdbx_seq_one_letter_code
_entity_poly.pdbx_strand_id
1 'polypeptide(L)'
;MINSTDILVENNEAALFLNDGPEVQTYSEEVLNSLSHGIGLLLCIPAVFFLLSLARMKGSKWHVVSCTIYGITLMTMYFCSTLYHSVDIIHLQKYRNFFKDLDHCAIYMLIAGTYTPLTLINLVYNNLNHNNNNSSSSSNQPMINGGQQQQQQKIKTPIAKAVKIGWAMFVLIWAMCVLGVGSKLVLGANGVPDIISNSFYLLMGWVSVIGLKDLIKNLPQKGLKLLVSGGITYTGGVGFLIWETAPFNHAVWHLFVSAGTLFHYFCILESLLPSNLLKKDNEHNHHHNHHQQPHQIQNQNQNLVNGANVVVVP
;
A
#
# COMPACT_ATOMS: atom_id res chain seq x y z
N MET A 1 0.65 -63.58 -14.78
CA MET A 1 1.99 -63.08 -15.13
C MET A 1 1.84 -61.62 -15.45
N ILE A 2 2.33 -60.73 -14.58
CA ILE A 2 2.39 -59.29 -14.90
C ILE A 2 3.35 -59.17 -16.09
N ASN A 3 2.86 -58.63 -17.20
CA ASN A 3 3.64 -58.58 -18.43
C ASN A 3 4.74 -57.54 -18.26
N SER A 4 5.94 -57.79 -18.79
CA SER A 4 7.06 -56.85 -18.71
C SER A 4 6.73 -55.49 -19.36
N THR A 5 5.77 -55.45 -20.29
CA THR A 5 5.21 -54.22 -20.84
C THR A 5 4.41 -53.41 -19.83
N ASP A 6 3.68 -54.04 -18.90
CA ASP A 6 2.87 -53.33 -17.91
C ASP A 6 3.78 -52.64 -16.88
N ILE A 7 4.86 -53.33 -16.48
CA ILE A 7 5.89 -52.77 -15.59
C ILE A 7 6.64 -51.61 -16.26
N LEU A 8 6.94 -51.70 -17.56
CA LEU A 8 7.60 -50.62 -18.28
C LEU A 8 6.69 -49.42 -18.52
N VAL A 9 5.37 -49.63 -18.73
CA VAL A 9 4.39 -48.53 -18.84
C VAL A 9 4.18 -47.86 -17.50
N GLU A 10 4.03 -48.61 -16.40
CA GLU A 10 3.91 -48.06 -15.04
C GLU A 10 5.17 -47.29 -14.62
N ASN A 11 6.36 -47.79 -14.98
CA ASN A 11 7.62 -47.09 -14.75
C ASN A 11 7.80 -45.87 -15.67
N ASN A 12 7.27 -45.88 -16.90
CA ASN A 12 7.31 -44.71 -17.79
C ASN A 12 6.29 -43.64 -17.40
N GLU A 13 5.11 -44.02 -16.92
CA GLU A 13 4.14 -43.08 -16.37
C GLU A 13 4.69 -42.49 -15.07
N ALA A 14 5.25 -43.29 -14.16
CA ALA A 14 5.96 -42.80 -12.99
C ALA A 14 7.15 -41.90 -13.36
N ALA A 15 7.93 -42.21 -14.40
CA ALA A 15 9.03 -41.36 -14.87
C ALA A 15 8.55 -40.08 -15.58
N LEU A 16 7.36 -40.09 -16.20
CA LEU A 16 6.69 -38.91 -16.76
C LEU A 16 6.13 -37.99 -15.67
N PHE A 17 5.70 -38.56 -14.53
CA PHE A 17 5.31 -37.81 -13.33
C PHE A 17 6.51 -37.34 -12.49
N LEU A 18 7.72 -37.83 -12.76
CA LEU A 18 8.95 -37.44 -12.06
C LEU A 18 9.83 -36.45 -12.85
N ASN A 19 9.37 -36.01 -14.03
CA ASN A 19 9.99 -34.93 -14.79
C ASN A 19 9.32 -33.57 -14.50
N ASP A 20 8.99 -33.35 -13.22
CA ASP A 20 8.59 -32.04 -12.74
C ASP A 20 9.81 -31.10 -12.89
N GLY A 21 9.57 -29.95 -13.51
CA GLY A 21 10.61 -28.94 -13.74
C GLY A 21 11.28 -28.46 -12.44
N PRO A 22 12.15 -27.43 -12.50
CA PRO A 22 12.94 -26.93 -11.37
C PRO A 22 12.13 -26.37 -10.16
N GLU A 23 10.84 -26.67 -10.08
CA GLU A 23 9.86 -26.12 -9.13
C GLU A 23 9.55 -27.03 -7.93
N VAL A 24 10.06 -28.27 -7.87
CA VAL A 24 9.78 -29.17 -6.73
C VAL A 24 10.70 -28.82 -5.56
N GLN A 25 10.17 -28.00 -4.66
CA GLN A 25 10.80 -27.72 -3.37
C GLN A 25 10.92 -29.01 -2.54
N THR A 26 12.00 -29.11 -1.78
CA THR A 26 12.18 -30.23 -0.86
C THR A 26 11.10 -30.22 0.24
N TYR A 27 10.80 -31.37 0.82
CA TYR A 27 9.86 -31.44 1.96
C TYR A 27 10.24 -30.48 3.11
N SER A 28 11.55 -30.32 3.37
CA SER A 28 12.05 -29.35 4.36
C SER A 28 11.77 -27.89 3.97
N GLU A 29 11.86 -27.56 2.69
CA GLU A 29 11.54 -26.22 2.19
C GLU A 29 10.03 -25.96 2.28
N GLU A 30 9.18 -26.91 1.88
CA GLU A 30 7.72 -26.80 2.00
C GLU A 30 7.29 -26.61 3.47
N VAL A 31 7.93 -27.32 4.42
CA VAL A 31 7.71 -27.11 5.86
C VAL A 31 8.11 -25.70 6.30
N LEU A 32 9.28 -25.19 5.88
CA LEU A 32 9.72 -23.82 6.21
C LEU A 32 8.81 -22.75 5.57
N ASN A 33 8.35 -22.99 4.35
CA ASN A 33 7.43 -22.12 3.63
C ASN A 33 6.06 -22.06 4.31
N SER A 34 5.54 -23.21 4.70
CA SER A 34 4.31 -23.34 5.49
C SER A 34 4.42 -22.63 6.84
N LEU A 35 5.53 -22.85 7.57
CA LEU A 35 5.75 -22.24 8.88
C LEU A 35 5.90 -20.72 8.81
N SER A 36 6.68 -20.21 7.86
CA SER A 36 6.93 -18.77 7.72
C SER A 36 5.64 -17.98 7.49
N HIS A 37 4.81 -18.38 6.52
CA HIS A 37 3.53 -17.73 6.27
C HIS A 37 2.43 -18.15 7.25
N GLY A 38 2.49 -19.35 7.84
CA GLY A 38 1.59 -19.77 8.91
C GLY A 38 1.76 -18.93 10.18
N ILE A 39 3.00 -18.61 10.57
CA ILE A 39 3.30 -17.65 11.64
C ILE A 39 2.79 -16.26 11.24
N GLY A 40 3.01 -15.85 9.99
CA GLY A 40 2.47 -14.60 9.43
C GLY A 40 0.95 -14.50 9.55
N LEU A 41 0.21 -15.57 9.25
CA LEU A 41 -1.25 -15.66 9.39
C LEU A 41 -1.68 -15.46 10.85
N LEU A 42 -1.03 -16.17 11.78
CA LEU A 42 -1.36 -16.07 13.21
C LEU A 42 -1.10 -14.67 13.76
N LEU A 43 -0.04 -13.99 13.30
CA LEU A 43 0.29 -12.62 13.71
C LEU A 43 -0.61 -11.58 13.04
N CYS A 44 -1.01 -11.78 11.78
CA CYS A 44 -1.77 -10.79 11.04
C CYS A 44 -3.22 -10.67 11.53
N ILE A 45 -3.82 -11.76 12.06
CA ILE A 45 -5.18 -11.75 12.62
C ILE A 45 -5.34 -10.67 13.71
N PRO A 46 -4.63 -10.73 14.87
CA PRO A 46 -4.75 -9.70 15.90
C PRO A 46 -4.31 -8.32 15.41
N ALA A 47 -3.31 -8.25 14.51
CA ALA A 47 -2.86 -7.00 13.92
C ALA A 47 -3.97 -6.31 13.08
N VAL A 48 -4.72 -7.06 12.28
CA VAL A 48 -5.86 -6.55 11.49
C VAL A 48 -6.97 -6.09 12.42
N PHE A 49 -7.34 -6.87 13.45
CA PHE A 49 -8.33 -6.44 14.44
C PHE A 49 -7.93 -5.14 15.16
N PHE A 50 -6.66 -5.00 15.52
CA PHE A 50 -6.13 -3.76 16.09
C PHE A 50 -6.22 -2.58 15.12
N LEU A 51 -5.82 -2.78 13.86
CA LEU A 51 -5.91 -1.77 12.81
C LEU A 51 -7.36 -1.29 12.60
N LEU A 52 -8.32 -2.22 12.52
CA LEU A 52 -9.74 -1.90 12.35
C LEU A 52 -10.33 -1.19 13.57
N SER A 53 -9.90 -1.58 14.77
CA SER A 53 -10.30 -0.90 16.01
C SER A 53 -9.84 0.56 16.00
N LEU A 54 -8.57 0.82 15.64
CA LEU A 54 -8.05 2.18 15.50
C LEU A 54 -8.75 2.97 14.39
N ALA A 55 -9.00 2.35 13.23
CA ALA A 55 -9.71 2.99 12.13
C ALA A 55 -11.14 3.40 12.53
N ARG A 56 -11.82 2.59 13.35
CA ARG A 56 -13.14 2.89 13.91
C ARG A 56 -13.11 3.98 14.97
N MET A 57 -12.12 3.98 15.85
CA MET A 57 -12.01 4.93 16.96
C MET A 57 -11.54 6.32 16.52
N LYS A 58 -10.62 6.39 15.54
CA LYS A 58 -9.93 7.62 15.15
C LYS A 58 -10.28 8.10 13.74
N GLY A 59 -10.81 7.23 12.89
CA GLY A 59 -11.02 7.50 11.47
C GLY A 59 -12.47 7.80 11.09
N SER A 60 -12.63 8.17 9.81
CA SER A 60 -13.92 8.24 9.13
C SER A 60 -14.33 6.90 8.49
N LYS A 61 -15.51 6.85 7.87
CA LYS A 61 -15.96 5.68 7.09
C LYS A 61 -14.96 5.26 6.01
N TRP A 62 -14.22 6.21 5.41
CA TRP A 62 -13.16 5.92 4.45
C TRP A 62 -12.06 5.06 5.06
N HIS A 63 -11.64 5.35 6.29
CA HIS A 63 -10.58 4.61 6.97
C HIS A 63 -11.04 3.18 7.26
N VAL A 64 -12.26 3.01 7.78
CA VAL A 64 -12.81 1.69 8.10
C VAL A 64 -12.89 0.83 6.84
N VAL A 65 -13.48 1.35 5.76
CA VAL A 65 -13.61 0.60 4.49
C VAL A 65 -12.24 0.24 3.91
N SER A 66 -11.34 1.21 3.80
CA SER A 66 -10.02 0.96 3.20
C SER A 66 -9.15 0.01 4.02
N CYS A 67 -9.15 0.14 5.35
CA CYS A 67 -8.42 -0.77 6.23
C CYS A 67 -9.06 -2.17 6.25
N THR A 68 -10.37 -2.29 6.08
CA THR A 68 -11.06 -3.59 5.97
C THR A 68 -10.62 -4.32 4.71
N ILE A 69 -10.61 -3.62 3.56
CA ILE A 69 -10.15 -4.18 2.29
C ILE A 69 -8.69 -4.66 2.42
N TYR A 70 -7.80 -3.83 2.95
CA TYR A 70 -6.40 -4.21 3.20
C TYR A 70 -6.28 -5.42 4.14
N GLY A 71 -7.03 -5.43 5.25
CA GLY A 71 -6.96 -6.50 6.24
C GLY A 71 -7.42 -7.84 5.69
N ILE A 72 -8.51 -7.85 4.91
CA ILE A 72 -9.02 -9.06 4.26
C ILE A 72 -7.98 -9.60 3.27
N THR A 73 -7.42 -8.76 2.40
CA THR A 73 -6.45 -9.25 1.41
C THR A 73 -5.15 -9.72 2.03
N LEU A 74 -4.71 -9.08 3.13
CA LEU A 74 -3.55 -9.53 3.92
C LEU A 74 -3.77 -10.91 4.54
N MET A 75 -4.92 -11.11 5.19
CA MET A 75 -5.28 -12.41 5.77
C MET A 75 -5.42 -13.48 4.67
N THR A 76 -6.05 -13.16 3.55
CA THR A 76 -6.20 -14.07 2.41
C THR A 76 -4.84 -14.47 1.82
N MET A 77 -3.89 -13.55 1.69
CA MET A 77 -2.54 -13.88 1.20
C MET A 77 -1.84 -14.88 2.11
N TYR A 78 -1.73 -14.58 3.40
CA TYR A 78 -1.08 -15.51 4.33
C TYR A 78 -1.81 -16.86 4.41
N PHE A 79 -3.15 -16.85 4.34
CA PHE A 79 -3.95 -18.07 4.37
C PHE A 79 -3.73 -18.95 3.12
N CYS A 80 -3.86 -18.38 1.92
CA CYS A 80 -3.68 -19.11 0.67
C CYS A 80 -2.25 -19.66 0.55
N SER A 81 -1.24 -18.88 0.93
CA SER A 81 0.16 -19.32 0.86
C SER A 81 0.46 -20.43 1.86
N THR A 82 -0.05 -20.30 3.10
CA THR A 82 0.07 -21.37 4.10
C THR A 82 -0.58 -22.65 3.60
N LEU A 83 -1.77 -22.57 3.01
CA LEU A 83 -2.46 -23.74 2.46
C LEU A 83 -1.69 -24.39 1.33
N TYR A 84 -1.20 -23.61 0.36
CA TYR A 84 -0.46 -24.12 -0.80
C TYR A 84 0.80 -24.88 -0.37
N HIS A 85 1.63 -24.28 0.48
CA HIS A 85 2.85 -24.93 0.95
C HIS A 85 2.60 -26.07 1.94
N SER A 86 1.41 -26.13 2.55
CA SER A 86 1.04 -27.23 3.44
C SER A 86 0.51 -28.46 2.71
N VAL A 87 0.30 -28.39 1.38
CA VAL A 87 -0.39 -29.44 0.59
C VAL A 87 0.19 -30.83 0.80
N ASP A 88 1.53 -30.98 0.84
CA ASP A 88 2.16 -32.28 1.08
C ASP A 88 2.04 -32.73 2.54
N ILE A 89 2.14 -31.77 3.46
CA ILE A 89 2.08 -31.98 4.92
C ILE A 89 0.70 -32.50 5.33
N ILE A 90 -0.36 -31.95 4.73
CA ILE A 90 -1.75 -32.34 5.01
C ILE A 90 -2.31 -33.37 4.02
N HIS A 91 -1.47 -33.93 3.16
CA HIS A 91 -1.81 -35.01 2.21
C HIS A 91 -2.95 -34.67 1.23
N LEU A 92 -2.94 -33.45 0.68
CA LEU A 92 -3.92 -32.96 -0.30
C LEU A 92 -3.33 -32.75 -1.71
N GLN A 93 -2.31 -33.53 -2.09
CA GLN A 93 -1.55 -33.35 -3.34
C GLN A 93 -2.43 -33.29 -4.60
N LYS A 94 -3.56 -34.00 -4.60
CA LYS A 94 -4.58 -33.95 -5.66
C LYS A 94 -5.07 -32.52 -5.97
N TYR A 95 -5.01 -31.60 -5.01
CA TYR A 95 -5.48 -30.22 -5.13
C TYR A 95 -4.35 -29.20 -5.22
N ARG A 96 -3.08 -29.62 -5.42
CA ARG A 96 -1.91 -28.73 -5.47
C ARG A 96 -2.11 -27.54 -6.42
N ASN A 97 -2.49 -27.81 -7.66
CA ASN A 97 -2.67 -26.76 -8.68
C ASN A 97 -3.77 -25.77 -8.28
N PHE A 98 -4.86 -26.25 -7.69
CA PHE A 98 -5.93 -25.37 -7.21
C PHE A 98 -5.44 -24.44 -6.10
N PHE A 99 -4.69 -24.94 -5.12
CA PHE A 99 -4.13 -24.08 -4.08
C PHE A 99 -3.03 -23.15 -4.61
N LYS A 100 -2.25 -23.58 -5.61
CA LYS A 100 -1.27 -22.74 -6.32
C LYS A 100 -1.95 -21.55 -7.00
N ASP A 101 -3.06 -21.80 -7.68
CA ASP A 101 -3.87 -20.76 -8.32
C ASP A 101 -4.37 -19.73 -7.29
N LEU A 102 -4.87 -20.20 -6.14
CA LEU A 102 -5.32 -19.34 -5.05
C LEU A 102 -4.19 -18.52 -4.43
N ASP A 103 -3.01 -19.11 -4.23
CA ASP A 103 -1.84 -18.42 -3.70
C ASP A 103 -1.40 -17.27 -4.63
N HIS A 104 -1.27 -17.57 -5.93
CA HIS A 104 -0.94 -16.55 -6.95
C HIS A 104 -2.02 -15.45 -7.04
N CYS A 105 -3.31 -15.81 -6.96
CA CYS A 105 -4.40 -14.83 -6.89
C CYS A 105 -4.28 -13.92 -5.67
N ALA A 106 -3.88 -14.47 -4.53
CA ALA A 106 -3.80 -13.72 -3.29
C ALA A 106 -2.68 -12.67 -3.27
N ILE A 107 -1.58 -12.89 -4.00
CA ILE A 107 -0.53 -11.89 -4.22
C ILE A 107 -1.11 -10.65 -4.93
N TYR A 108 -1.87 -10.84 -6.01
CA TYR A 108 -2.53 -9.73 -6.72
C TYR A 108 -3.47 -8.94 -5.80
N MET A 109 -4.29 -9.66 -5.02
CA MET A 109 -5.23 -9.06 -4.07
C MET A 109 -4.52 -8.29 -2.96
N LEU A 110 -3.44 -8.82 -2.40
CA LEU A 110 -2.65 -8.14 -1.38
C LEU A 110 -2.07 -6.82 -1.90
N ILE A 111 -1.50 -6.82 -3.12
CA ILE A 111 -0.95 -5.60 -3.70
C ILE A 111 -2.06 -4.54 -3.83
N ALA A 112 -3.19 -4.86 -4.47
CA ALA A 112 -4.31 -3.91 -4.60
C ALA A 112 -4.90 -3.47 -3.26
N GLY A 113 -5.03 -4.39 -2.30
CA GLY A 113 -5.49 -4.09 -0.95
C GLY A 113 -4.54 -3.14 -0.20
N THR A 114 -3.23 -3.28 -0.36
CA THR A 114 -2.21 -2.38 0.23
C THR A 114 -2.32 -0.96 -0.32
N TYR A 115 -2.59 -0.82 -1.62
CA TYR A 115 -2.82 0.49 -2.25
C TYR A 115 -4.12 1.17 -1.82
N THR A 116 -5.11 0.41 -1.34
CA THR A 116 -6.44 0.94 -1.03
C THR A 116 -6.44 2.03 0.05
N PRO A 117 -5.88 1.84 1.26
CA PRO A 117 -5.76 2.93 2.23
C PRO A 117 -4.80 4.04 1.77
N LEU A 118 -3.73 3.71 1.04
CA LEU A 118 -2.80 4.73 0.52
C LEU A 118 -3.49 5.70 -0.44
N THR A 119 -4.32 5.19 -1.35
CA THR A 119 -5.05 5.99 -2.33
C THR A 119 -6.26 6.69 -1.71
N LEU A 120 -7.13 5.94 -1.03
CA LEU A 120 -8.41 6.48 -0.55
C LEU A 120 -8.27 7.36 0.69
N ILE A 121 -7.37 7.05 1.63
CA ILE A 121 -7.16 7.88 2.82
C ILE A 121 -6.26 9.06 2.48
N ASN A 122 -5.02 8.78 2.03
CA ASN A 122 -4.00 9.82 1.92
C ASN A 122 -4.21 10.74 0.71
N LEU A 123 -4.60 10.22 -0.45
CA LEU A 123 -4.76 11.06 -1.65
C LEU A 123 -6.18 11.60 -1.83
N VAL A 124 -7.22 10.82 -1.50
CA VAL A 124 -8.61 11.25 -1.69
C VAL A 124 -9.18 11.92 -0.43
N TYR A 125 -9.37 11.18 0.66
CA TYR A 125 -10.08 11.66 1.85
C TYR A 125 -9.40 12.87 2.49
N ASN A 126 -8.09 12.81 2.75
CA ASN A 126 -7.36 13.90 3.40
C ASN A 126 -7.46 15.21 2.60
N ASN A 127 -7.40 15.15 1.27
CA ASN A 127 -7.50 16.30 0.39
C ASN A 127 -8.94 16.86 0.31
N LEU A 128 -9.95 16.00 0.23
CA LEU A 128 -11.36 16.42 0.26
C LEU A 128 -11.74 17.06 1.61
N ASN A 129 -11.30 16.46 2.72
CA ASN A 129 -11.59 16.96 4.06
C ASN A 129 -10.91 18.32 4.32
N HIS A 130 -9.65 18.49 3.88
CA HIS A 130 -8.97 19.79 3.95
C HIS A 130 -9.69 20.88 3.14
N ASN A 131 -10.23 20.54 1.97
CA ASN A 131 -11.01 21.49 1.16
C ASN A 131 -12.30 21.94 1.84
N ASN A 132 -13.03 21.00 2.48
CA ASN A 132 -14.28 21.29 3.19
C ASN A 132 -14.06 22.18 4.42
N ASN A 133 -12.97 21.95 5.17
CA ASN A 133 -12.66 22.78 6.33
C ASN A 133 -12.34 24.23 5.91
N ASN A 134 -11.57 24.41 4.83
CA ASN A 134 -11.22 25.76 4.33
C ASN A 134 -12.42 26.49 3.70
N SER A 135 -13.35 25.78 3.05
CA SER A 135 -14.55 26.40 2.49
C SER A 135 -15.52 26.85 3.59
N SER A 136 -15.67 26.07 4.66
CA SER A 136 -16.51 26.45 5.81
C SER A 136 -16.01 27.73 6.50
N SER A 137 -14.69 27.88 6.70
CA SER A 137 -14.09 29.10 7.27
C SER A 137 -14.20 30.33 6.37
N SER A 138 -14.23 30.14 5.04
CA SER A 138 -14.32 31.24 4.07
C SER A 138 -15.76 31.75 3.88
N SER A 139 -16.78 30.96 4.23
CA SER A 139 -18.19 31.33 4.02
C SER A 139 -18.67 32.52 4.85
N ASN A 140 -17.94 32.89 5.91
CA ASN A 140 -18.20 34.07 6.74
C ASN A 140 -17.39 35.31 6.30
N GLN A 141 -16.67 35.26 5.18
CA GLN A 141 -15.90 36.40 4.68
C GLN A 141 -16.68 37.19 3.61
N PRO A 142 -16.70 38.53 3.69
CA PRO A 142 -17.37 39.38 2.72
C PRO A 142 -16.79 39.20 1.31
N MET A 143 -17.59 39.54 0.29
CA MET A 143 -17.37 39.25 -1.13
C MET A 143 -15.89 39.27 -1.57
N ILE A 144 -15.49 38.14 -2.16
CA ILE A 144 -14.12 37.80 -2.57
C ILE A 144 -13.65 38.76 -3.68
N ASN A 145 -12.74 39.69 -3.36
CA ASN A 145 -12.03 40.50 -4.35
C ASN A 145 -11.19 39.58 -5.27
N GLY A 146 -10.94 40.00 -6.52
CA GLY A 146 -10.26 39.18 -7.54
C GLY A 146 -8.93 38.53 -7.10
N GLY A 147 -8.18 39.16 -6.19
CA GLY A 147 -6.97 38.58 -5.60
C GLY A 147 -7.22 37.36 -4.70
N GLN A 148 -8.29 37.35 -3.91
CA GLN A 148 -8.67 36.19 -3.09
C GLN A 148 -9.20 35.03 -3.96
N GLN A 149 -9.84 35.32 -5.10
CA GLN A 149 -10.24 34.28 -6.06
C GLN A 149 -9.02 33.56 -6.63
N GLN A 150 -7.97 34.30 -7.00
CA GLN A 150 -6.70 33.71 -7.47
C GLN A 150 -6.03 32.87 -6.38
N GLN A 151 -6.05 33.34 -5.12
CA GLN A 151 -5.50 32.58 -4.00
C GLN A 151 -6.29 31.30 -3.70
N GLN A 152 -7.62 31.36 -3.74
CA GLN A 152 -8.48 30.16 -3.62
C GLN A 152 -8.23 29.19 -4.77
N GLN A 153 -8.06 29.68 -6.00
CA GLN A 153 -7.76 28.84 -7.15
C GLN A 153 -6.38 28.16 -7.03
N LYS A 154 -5.38 28.88 -6.51
CA LYS A 154 -4.04 28.36 -6.22
C LYS A 154 -4.06 27.22 -5.20
N ILE A 155 -5.01 27.22 -4.26
CA ILE A 155 -5.21 26.15 -3.27
C ILE A 155 -6.05 25.00 -3.82
N LYS A 156 -7.11 25.29 -4.58
CA LYS A 156 -8.03 24.26 -5.12
C LYS A 156 -7.36 23.36 -6.16
N THR A 157 -6.43 23.89 -6.94
CA THR A 157 -5.73 23.16 -8.01
C THR A 157 -4.90 21.95 -7.54
N PRO A 158 -3.99 22.06 -6.53
CA PRO A 158 -3.26 20.90 -6.03
C PRO A 158 -4.16 19.85 -5.35
N ILE A 159 -5.22 20.29 -4.65
CA ILE A 159 -6.19 19.39 -4.01
C ILE A 159 -6.91 18.55 -5.08
N ALA A 160 -7.45 19.19 -6.11
CA ALA A 160 -8.14 18.49 -7.20
C ALA A 160 -7.20 17.51 -7.94
N LYS A 161 -5.92 17.88 -8.08
CA LYS A 161 -4.91 16.99 -8.68
C LYS A 161 -4.66 15.74 -7.83
N ALA A 162 -4.43 15.90 -6.52
CA ALA A 162 -4.17 14.78 -5.62
C ALA A 162 -5.35 13.80 -5.57
N VAL A 163 -6.59 14.31 -5.51
CA VAL A 163 -7.81 13.48 -5.54
C VAL A 163 -7.92 12.70 -6.85
N LYS A 164 -7.66 13.34 -8.00
CA LYS A 164 -7.67 12.67 -9.32
C LYS A 164 -6.63 11.55 -9.39
N ILE A 165 -5.41 11.81 -8.90
CA ILE A 165 -4.33 10.81 -8.87
C ILE A 165 -4.70 9.64 -7.94
N GLY A 166 -5.27 9.92 -6.77
CA GLY A 166 -5.75 8.90 -5.84
C GLY A 166 -6.74 7.93 -6.47
N TRP A 167 -7.78 8.46 -7.14
CA TRP A 167 -8.74 7.63 -7.88
C TRP A 167 -8.11 6.90 -9.07
N ALA A 168 -7.25 7.57 -9.83
CA ALA A 168 -6.57 6.95 -10.97
C ALA A 168 -5.72 5.75 -10.54
N MET A 169 -4.94 5.89 -9.46
CA MET A 169 -4.14 4.80 -8.90
C MET A 169 -5.02 3.67 -8.34
N PHE A 170 -6.12 4.01 -7.64
CA PHE A 170 -7.06 3.02 -7.10
C PHE A 170 -7.70 2.19 -8.22
N VAL A 171 -8.20 2.83 -9.27
CA VAL A 171 -8.80 2.12 -10.42
C VAL A 171 -7.75 1.30 -11.16
N LEU A 172 -6.56 1.86 -11.38
CA LEU A 172 -5.47 1.17 -12.09
C LEU A 172 -5.04 -0.11 -11.37
N ILE A 173 -4.78 -0.05 -10.06
CA ILE A 173 -4.27 -1.20 -9.32
C ILE A 173 -5.32 -2.31 -9.21
N TRP A 174 -6.60 -1.96 -9.05
CA TRP A 174 -7.69 -2.93 -9.02
C TRP A 174 -7.98 -3.51 -10.40
N ALA A 175 -7.85 -2.74 -11.48
CA ALA A 175 -7.93 -3.27 -12.84
C ALA A 175 -6.80 -4.27 -13.13
N MET A 176 -5.56 -3.96 -12.74
CA MET A 176 -4.42 -4.87 -12.84
C MET A 176 -4.63 -6.13 -11.97
N CYS A 177 -5.19 -5.99 -10.76
CA CYS A 177 -5.54 -7.12 -9.89
C CYS A 177 -6.58 -8.04 -10.54
N VAL A 178 -7.65 -7.49 -11.09
CA VAL A 178 -8.70 -8.28 -11.78
C VAL A 178 -8.10 -9.01 -12.98
N LEU A 179 -7.23 -8.36 -13.75
CA LEU A 179 -6.53 -8.99 -14.87
C LEU A 179 -5.60 -10.12 -14.42
N GLY A 180 -4.82 -9.90 -13.36
CA GLY A 180 -3.91 -10.91 -12.78
C GLY A 180 -4.67 -12.11 -12.22
N VAL A 181 -5.67 -11.88 -11.36
CA VAL A 181 -6.53 -12.93 -10.80
C VAL A 181 -7.26 -13.67 -11.92
N GLY A 182 -7.86 -12.95 -12.87
CA GLY A 182 -8.55 -13.56 -14.02
C GLY A 182 -7.63 -14.46 -14.84
N SER A 183 -6.39 -14.04 -15.08
CA SER A 183 -5.40 -14.87 -15.79
C SER A 183 -5.11 -16.19 -15.07
N LYS A 184 -4.98 -16.16 -13.74
CA LYS A 184 -4.68 -17.35 -12.92
C LYS A 184 -5.88 -18.29 -12.81
N LEU A 185 -7.10 -17.76 -12.73
CA LEU A 185 -8.31 -18.57 -12.69
C LEU A 185 -8.67 -19.21 -14.05
N VAL A 186 -8.32 -18.57 -15.17
CA VAL A 186 -8.66 -19.07 -16.53
C VAL A 186 -7.57 -19.97 -17.10
N LEU A 187 -6.31 -19.58 -16.97
CA LEU A 187 -5.16 -20.31 -17.55
C LEU A 187 -4.48 -21.25 -16.56
N GLY A 188 -4.81 -21.14 -15.26
CA GLY A 188 -4.07 -21.77 -14.18
C GLY A 188 -2.74 -21.06 -13.90
N ALA A 189 -2.18 -21.30 -12.72
CA ALA A 189 -0.88 -20.78 -12.31
C ALA A 189 0.23 -21.23 -13.25
N ASN A 190 0.18 -22.50 -13.68
CA ASN A 190 1.14 -23.12 -14.61
C ASN A 190 0.95 -22.67 -16.07
N GLY A 191 -0.19 -22.06 -16.42
CA GLY A 191 -0.47 -21.59 -17.77
C GLY A 191 0.14 -20.22 -18.10
N VAL A 192 0.60 -19.48 -17.09
CA VAL A 192 1.28 -18.18 -17.27
C VAL A 192 2.69 -18.29 -16.71
N PRO A 193 3.74 -18.20 -17.56
CA PRO A 193 5.13 -18.29 -17.13
C PRO A 193 5.44 -17.41 -15.91
N ASP A 194 6.24 -17.92 -14.98
CA ASP A 194 6.53 -17.24 -13.72
C ASP A 194 7.21 -15.89 -13.92
N ILE A 195 8.08 -15.77 -14.92
CA ILE A 195 8.71 -14.49 -15.27
C ILE A 195 7.68 -13.41 -15.63
N ILE A 196 6.59 -13.78 -16.32
CA ILE A 196 5.51 -12.85 -16.67
C ILE A 196 4.74 -12.45 -15.41
N SER A 197 4.41 -13.44 -14.57
CA SER A 197 3.66 -13.22 -13.33
C SER A 197 4.43 -12.34 -12.35
N ASN A 198 5.70 -12.67 -12.11
CA ASN A 198 6.61 -11.96 -11.21
C ASN A 198 6.89 -10.54 -11.70
N SER A 199 7.08 -10.36 -13.01
CA SER A 199 7.20 -9.02 -13.61
C SER A 199 5.93 -8.20 -13.41
N PHE A 200 4.75 -8.83 -13.51
CA PHE A 200 3.48 -8.15 -13.32
C PHE A 200 3.24 -7.76 -11.85
N TYR A 201 3.62 -8.61 -10.88
CA TYR A 201 3.61 -8.24 -9.47
C TYR A 201 4.51 -7.04 -9.17
N LEU A 202 5.74 -7.05 -9.69
CA LEU A 202 6.68 -5.92 -9.55
C LEU A 202 6.11 -4.65 -10.18
N LEU A 203 5.59 -4.72 -11.40
CA LEU A 203 4.97 -3.58 -12.07
C LEU A 203 3.84 -2.97 -11.23
N MET A 204 2.94 -3.81 -10.70
CA MET A 204 1.88 -3.37 -9.78
C MET A 204 2.46 -2.73 -8.51
N GLY A 205 3.50 -3.33 -7.93
CA GLY A 205 4.19 -2.79 -6.75
C GLY A 205 4.76 -1.39 -6.96
N TRP A 206 5.21 -1.05 -8.17
CA TRP A 206 5.82 0.23 -8.50
C TRP A 206 4.86 1.31 -9.02
N VAL A 207 3.54 1.03 -9.12
CA VAL A 207 2.50 2.02 -9.50
C VAL A 207 2.53 3.28 -8.63
N SER A 208 2.97 3.18 -7.37
CA SER A 208 3.09 4.31 -6.43
C SER A 208 4.03 5.40 -6.91
N VAL A 209 4.97 5.09 -7.81
CA VAL A 209 5.88 6.10 -8.40
C VAL A 209 5.11 7.16 -9.18
N ILE A 210 4.00 6.78 -9.84
CA ILE A 210 3.14 7.71 -10.61
C ILE A 210 2.61 8.84 -9.70
N GLY A 211 2.21 8.50 -8.48
CA GLY A 211 1.66 9.43 -7.49
C GLY A 211 2.67 9.89 -6.43
N LEU A 212 3.97 9.64 -6.60
CA LEU A 212 4.95 9.81 -5.53
C LEU A 212 5.01 11.25 -4.99
N LYS A 213 4.93 12.25 -5.87
CA LYS A 213 4.94 13.67 -5.47
C LYS A 213 3.76 14.03 -4.57
N ASP A 214 2.60 13.44 -4.81
CA ASP A 214 1.38 13.67 -4.04
C ASP A 214 1.39 12.83 -2.76
N LEU A 215 1.94 11.61 -2.79
CA LEU A 215 2.15 10.79 -1.59
C LEU A 215 3.11 11.48 -0.61
N ILE A 216 4.24 12.04 -1.07
CA ILE A 216 5.21 12.77 -0.22
C ILE A 216 4.54 13.93 0.54
N LYS A 217 3.55 14.60 -0.08
CA LYS A 217 2.84 15.73 0.52
C LYS A 217 1.74 15.32 1.51
N ASN A 218 1.17 14.14 1.32
CA ASN A 218 -0.05 13.72 2.01
C ASN A 218 0.19 12.60 3.04
N LEU A 219 1.38 12.01 3.07
CA LEU A 219 1.76 10.93 3.97
C LEU A 219 2.71 11.47 5.06
N PRO A 220 2.58 11.07 6.33
CA PRO A 220 3.57 11.38 7.36
C PRO A 220 4.98 10.95 6.95
N GLN A 221 6.03 11.69 7.33
CA GLN A 221 7.42 11.32 6.98
C GLN A 221 7.79 9.90 7.44
N LYS A 222 7.31 9.49 8.61
CA LYS A 222 7.47 8.11 9.11
C LYS A 222 6.79 7.10 8.18
N GLY A 223 5.54 7.35 7.82
CA GLY A 223 4.79 6.54 6.85
C GLY A 223 5.49 6.46 5.49
N LEU A 224 6.05 7.57 4.99
CA LEU A 224 6.79 7.58 3.74
C LEU A 224 8.06 6.72 3.79
N LYS A 225 8.83 6.80 4.89
CA LYS A 225 10.00 5.94 5.08
C LYS A 225 9.59 4.46 5.10
N LEU A 226 8.52 4.13 5.83
CA LEU A 226 7.98 2.77 5.88
C LEU A 226 7.49 2.28 4.51
N LEU A 227 6.81 3.13 3.73
CA LEU A 227 6.38 2.82 2.37
C LEU A 227 7.57 2.49 1.46
N VAL A 228 8.62 3.32 1.49
CA VAL A 228 9.83 3.11 0.68
C VAL A 228 10.58 1.86 1.13
N SER A 229 10.73 1.65 2.45
CA SER A 229 11.33 0.43 3.00
C SER A 229 10.56 -0.82 2.56
N GLY A 230 9.22 -0.81 2.64
CA GLY A 230 8.37 -1.91 2.16
C GLY A 230 8.57 -2.22 0.67
N GLY A 231 8.57 -1.19 -0.18
CA GLY A 231 8.81 -1.36 -1.63
C GLY A 231 10.19 -1.92 -1.97
N ILE A 232 11.24 -1.47 -1.27
CA ILE A 232 12.60 -2.00 -1.41
C ILE A 232 12.65 -3.46 -0.95
N THR A 233 12.06 -3.77 0.20
CA THR A 233 12.01 -5.13 0.73
C THR A 233 11.29 -6.09 -0.22
N TYR A 234 10.13 -5.72 -0.77
CA TYR A 234 9.46 -6.57 -1.76
C TYR A 234 10.31 -6.78 -3.02
N THR A 235 10.92 -5.72 -3.54
CA THR A 235 11.78 -5.81 -4.74
C THR A 235 12.99 -6.71 -4.49
N GLY A 236 13.64 -6.57 -3.33
CA GLY A 236 14.75 -7.43 -2.92
C GLY A 236 14.32 -8.90 -2.75
N GLY A 237 13.12 -9.13 -2.21
CA GLY A 237 12.53 -10.46 -2.12
C GLY A 237 12.41 -11.13 -3.49
N VAL A 238 11.90 -10.43 -4.50
CA VAL A 238 11.78 -10.99 -5.87
C VAL A 238 13.15 -11.39 -6.43
N GLY A 239 14.24 -10.70 -6.05
CA GLY A 239 15.60 -11.10 -6.39
C GLY A 239 15.98 -12.49 -5.86
N PHE A 240 15.56 -12.84 -4.65
CA PHE A 240 15.74 -14.19 -4.10
C PHE A 240 14.82 -15.21 -4.77
N LEU A 241 13.58 -14.82 -5.08
CA LEU A 241 12.62 -15.70 -5.77
C LEU A 241 13.15 -16.19 -7.12
N ILE A 242 13.74 -15.30 -7.93
CA ILE A 242 14.29 -15.66 -9.25
C ILE A 242 15.67 -16.30 -9.17
N TRP A 243 16.31 -16.32 -8.00
CA TRP A 243 17.60 -16.98 -7.80
C TRP A 243 17.38 -18.48 -7.52
N GLU A 244 16.98 -19.21 -8.56
CA GLU A 244 16.59 -20.64 -8.48
C GLU A 244 17.70 -21.58 -7.99
N THR A 245 18.98 -21.17 -8.09
CA THR A 245 20.12 -21.99 -7.62
C THR A 245 20.45 -21.82 -6.13
N ALA A 246 19.85 -20.85 -5.44
CA ALA A 246 20.10 -20.64 -4.03
C ALA A 246 19.24 -21.60 -3.17
N PRO A 247 19.82 -22.29 -2.18
CA PRO A 247 19.04 -23.17 -1.31
C PRO A 247 18.05 -22.35 -0.47
N PHE A 248 16.84 -22.87 -0.26
CA PHE A 248 15.78 -22.19 0.51
C PHE A 248 15.38 -20.81 -0.04
N ASN A 249 15.63 -20.52 -1.31
CA ASN A 249 15.34 -19.23 -1.95
C ASN A 249 13.89 -18.75 -1.74
N HIS A 250 12.92 -19.65 -1.83
CA HIS A 250 11.49 -19.35 -1.64
C HIS A 250 11.16 -19.04 -0.18
N ALA A 251 11.77 -19.76 0.77
CA ALA A 251 11.62 -19.47 2.19
C ALA A 251 12.21 -18.11 2.55
N VAL A 252 13.35 -17.75 1.94
CA VAL A 252 13.92 -16.40 2.06
C VAL A 252 12.95 -15.38 1.47
N TRP A 253 12.38 -15.63 0.29
CA TRP A 253 11.35 -14.76 -0.31
C TRP A 253 10.16 -14.53 0.64
N HIS A 254 9.63 -15.57 1.30
CA HIS A 254 8.58 -15.44 2.31
C HIS A 254 8.96 -14.48 3.46
N LEU A 255 10.21 -14.51 3.92
CA LEU A 255 10.67 -13.58 4.96
C LEU A 255 10.69 -12.13 4.45
N PHE A 256 11.09 -11.90 3.20
CA PHE A 256 11.01 -10.58 2.58
C PHE A 256 9.57 -10.11 2.39
N VAL A 257 8.66 -10.98 1.95
CA VAL A 257 7.22 -10.66 1.85
C VAL A 257 6.67 -10.31 3.24
N SER A 258 7.02 -11.08 4.26
CA SER A 258 6.59 -10.84 5.64
C SER A 258 7.11 -9.50 6.17
N ALA A 259 8.38 -9.18 5.97
CA ALA A 259 8.95 -7.88 6.33
C ALA A 259 8.31 -6.72 5.55
N GLY A 260 8.06 -6.90 4.25
CA GLY A 260 7.36 -5.93 3.41
C GLY A 260 5.95 -5.63 3.91
N THR A 261 5.14 -6.67 4.17
CA THR A 261 3.79 -6.50 4.71
C THR A 261 3.81 -5.80 6.07
N LEU A 262 4.80 -6.07 6.92
CA LEU A 262 4.97 -5.40 8.21
C LEU A 262 5.25 -3.90 8.04
N PHE A 263 6.14 -3.51 7.13
CA PHE A 263 6.39 -2.10 6.83
C PHE A 263 5.14 -1.40 6.31
N HIS A 264 4.39 -2.02 5.40
CA HIS A 264 3.15 -1.45 4.89
C HIS A 264 2.04 -1.37 5.94
N TYR A 265 1.94 -2.37 6.84
CA TYR A 265 1.03 -2.34 7.97
C TYR A 265 1.27 -1.12 8.87
N PHE A 266 2.53 -0.89 9.26
CA PHE A 266 2.89 0.28 10.06
C PHE A 266 2.73 1.60 9.28
N CYS A 267 2.97 1.63 7.97
CA CYS A 267 2.70 2.80 7.13
C CYS A 267 1.20 3.18 7.16
N ILE A 268 0.31 2.18 7.09
CA ILE A 268 -1.14 2.39 7.16
C ILE A 268 -1.54 2.83 8.57
N LEU A 269 -0.96 2.26 9.63
CA LEU A 269 -1.18 2.72 11.00
C LEU A 269 -0.81 4.20 11.18
N GLU A 270 0.34 4.63 10.65
CA GLU A 270 0.76 6.04 10.69
C GLU A 270 -0.23 6.95 9.95
N SER A 271 -0.87 6.45 8.88
CA SER A 271 -1.91 7.18 8.14
C SER A 271 -3.21 7.35 8.94
N LEU A 272 -3.42 6.59 10.01
CA LEU A 272 -4.57 6.75 10.92
C LEU A 272 -4.31 7.76 12.05
N LEU A 273 -3.09 8.27 12.19
CA LEU A 273 -2.76 9.26 13.22
C LEU A 273 -3.17 10.67 12.77
N PRO A 274 -3.71 11.52 13.66
CA PRO A 274 -4.19 12.85 13.28
C PRO A 274 -3.09 13.68 12.61
N SER A 275 -3.38 14.16 11.39
CA SER A 275 -2.49 15.02 10.59
C SER A 275 -2.22 16.39 11.23
N ASN A 276 -2.84 16.70 12.37
CA ASN A 276 -2.64 17.95 13.12
C ASN A 276 -1.20 18.10 13.65
N LEU A 277 -0.39 17.04 13.65
CA LEU A 277 1.05 17.10 13.92
C LEU A 277 1.89 17.47 12.68
N LEU A 278 1.38 17.23 11.46
CA LEU A 278 2.11 17.44 10.20
C LEU A 278 2.31 18.92 9.83
N LYS A 279 1.49 19.83 10.38
CA LYS A 279 1.71 21.28 10.23
C LYS A 279 2.60 21.85 11.31
N LYS A 280 2.49 21.38 12.55
CA LYS A 280 3.24 21.93 13.69
C LYS A 280 4.75 21.72 13.53
N ASP A 281 5.18 20.59 12.98
CA ASP A 281 6.60 20.29 12.73
C ASP A 281 7.18 21.05 11.52
N ASN A 282 6.35 21.45 10.55
CA ASN A 282 6.81 22.25 9.40
C ASN A 282 6.78 23.76 9.68
N GLU A 283 5.88 24.22 10.55
CA GLU A 283 5.83 25.63 10.99
C GLU A 283 6.90 25.93 12.06
N HIS A 284 7.20 25.01 12.98
CA HIS A 284 8.29 25.23 13.95
C HIS A 284 9.69 25.22 13.32
N ASN A 285 9.91 24.46 12.24
CA ASN A 285 11.20 24.45 11.53
C ASN A 285 11.39 25.63 10.58
N HIS A 286 10.32 26.34 10.19
CA HIS A 286 10.42 27.56 9.37
C HIS A 286 10.39 28.87 10.17
N HIS A 287 9.94 28.86 11.43
CA HIS A 287 9.96 30.05 12.29
C HIS A 287 11.23 30.24 13.12
N HIS A 288 12.27 29.40 12.95
CA HIS A 288 13.52 29.52 13.70
C HIS A 288 14.77 29.87 12.88
N ASN A 289 14.64 30.17 11.57
CA ASN A 289 15.79 30.49 10.70
C ASN A 289 15.71 31.82 9.92
N HIS A 290 14.77 32.72 10.25
CA HIS A 290 14.70 34.05 9.64
C HIS A 290 14.26 35.11 10.64
N HIS A 291 15.19 35.62 11.47
CA HIS A 291 15.23 37.03 11.91
C HIS A 291 16.53 37.30 12.69
N GLN A 292 17.64 37.36 11.95
CA GLN A 292 18.82 38.15 12.32
C GLN A 292 19.18 39.01 11.11
N GLN A 293 18.66 40.23 11.06
CA GLN A 293 19.20 41.34 10.26
C GLN A 293 18.83 42.67 10.95
N PRO A 294 19.80 43.49 11.37
CA PRO A 294 19.55 44.81 11.95
C PRO A 294 19.72 45.88 10.87
N HIS A 295 18.65 46.53 10.41
CA HIS A 295 18.80 47.76 9.63
C HIS A 295 17.74 48.82 9.95
N GLN A 296 18.29 49.98 10.28
CA GLN A 296 17.70 51.29 10.56
C GLN A 296 16.78 51.76 9.42
N ILE A 297 15.58 52.26 9.74
CA ILE A 297 14.91 53.28 8.91
C ILE A 297 14.27 54.32 9.83
N GLN A 298 14.71 55.56 9.59
CA GLN A 298 14.44 56.81 10.28
C GLN A 298 13.05 57.40 9.99
N ASN A 299 12.60 58.21 10.96
CA ASN A 299 11.49 59.17 10.95
C ASN A 299 11.27 59.93 9.62
N GLN A 300 9.99 60.16 9.27
CA GLN A 300 9.35 61.47 9.00
C GLN A 300 8.25 61.34 7.94
N ASN A 301 6.98 61.50 8.35
CA ASN A 301 6.02 62.29 7.58
C ASN A 301 4.81 62.63 8.45
N GLN A 302 4.88 63.83 9.06
CA GLN A 302 3.71 64.59 9.48
C GLN A 302 3.02 65.11 8.21
N ASN A 303 1.73 64.84 8.06
CA ASN A 303 0.84 65.74 7.34
C ASN A 303 -0.54 65.75 7.99
N LEU A 304 -0.78 66.88 8.64
CA LEU A 304 -2.04 67.45 9.10
C LEU A 304 -3.10 67.42 7.99
N VAL A 305 -4.30 66.90 8.25
CA VAL A 305 -5.59 67.44 7.74
C VAL A 305 -6.72 66.94 8.66
N ASN A 306 -7.35 67.88 9.36
CA ASN A 306 -8.77 68.02 9.75
C ASN A 306 -9.50 66.78 10.31
N GLY A 307 -10.14 66.78 11.49
CA GLY A 307 -10.93 67.85 12.09
C GLY A 307 -12.31 67.27 12.45
N ALA A 308 -12.77 67.55 13.68
CA ALA A 308 -14.15 67.44 14.17
C ALA A 308 -14.73 66.05 14.56
N ASN A 309 -14.71 65.83 15.88
CA ASN A 309 -15.88 65.65 16.76
C ASN A 309 -16.79 64.40 16.74
N VAL A 310 -17.26 64.14 17.97
CA VAL A 310 -18.42 63.33 18.44
C VAL A 310 -18.09 61.84 18.70
N VAL A 311 -17.81 61.36 19.92
CA VAL A 311 -18.53 61.28 21.23
C VAL A 311 -19.62 60.19 21.30
N VAL A 312 -19.25 59.09 22.01
CA VAL A 312 -19.96 58.27 23.05
C VAL A 312 -21.26 57.54 22.60
N VAL A 313 -21.54 56.27 22.93
CA VAL A 313 -21.81 55.61 24.24
C VAL A 313 -21.93 54.06 24.02
N PRO A 314 -21.98 53.21 25.05
CA PRO A 314 -21.05 52.95 26.18
C PRO A 314 -19.96 51.93 25.83
#